data_AF-A0AAV2GST7-F1
#
_entry.id   AF-A0AAV2GST7-F1
#
_cell.length_a   1.000
_cell.length_b   1.000
_cell.length_c   1.000
_cell.angle_alpha   90.00
_cell.angle_beta   90.00
_cell.angle_gamma   90.00
#
_symmetry.space_group_name_H-M   'P 1'
#
loop_
_entity.id
_entity.type
_entity.pdbx_description
1 polymer ?
#
loop_
_entity_poly.entity_id
_entity_poly.type
_entity_poly.pdbx_seq_one_letter_code
_entity_poly.pdbx_strand_id
1 'polypeptide(L)'
;MVADYRTEFFKLGNQCKGVPEETLVGLCMVGLRPEIAAVVRVFEPDSLRAVFRLAGNKEEELASWRGVIGRYQKPSGGGSGSGPSSSPGVPALGPSTGGGVTTGPTTTTIRAGPRAPPKGFTRLSPAEIEQKRREGKCFSCDERFTFGHKCGKPKLMFLVGRWEDEAEDEVTEDSGAGREKPQP
;
A
#
# COMPACT_ATOMS: atom_id res chain seq x y z
N MET A 1 0.89 -16.91 8.05
CA MET A 1 1.54 -17.14 6.74
C MET A 1 0.87 -18.32 6.05
N VAL A 2 1.07 -18.53 4.75
CA VAL A 2 0.51 -19.69 4.00
C VAL A 2 1.02 -21.01 4.61
N ALA A 3 2.25 -21.03 5.13
CA ALA A 3 2.81 -22.19 5.83
C ALA A 3 2.05 -22.56 7.12
N ASP A 4 1.68 -21.56 7.93
CA ASP A 4 0.89 -21.77 9.15
C ASP A 4 -0.50 -22.28 8.79
N TYR A 5 -1.14 -21.63 7.82
CA TYR A 5 -2.46 -22.03 7.32
C TYR A 5 -2.46 -23.47 6.81
N ARG A 6 -1.45 -23.87 6.03
CA ARG A 6 -1.29 -25.26 5.57
C ARG A 6 -1.25 -26.24 6.75
N THR A 7 -0.51 -25.91 7.80
CA THR A 7 -0.37 -26.77 8.98
C THR A 7 -1.70 -26.95 9.71
N GLU A 8 -2.41 -25.85 9.95
CA GLU A 8 -3.74 -25.90 10.60
C GLU A 8 -4.78 -26.61 9.73
N PHE A 9 -4.75 -26.37 8.41
CA PHE A 9 -5.67 -27.01 7.47
C PHE A 9 -5.56 -28.53 7.52
N PHE A 10 -4.35 -29.10 7.48
CA PHE A 10 -4.17 -30.55 7.59
C PHE A 10 -4.43 -31.09 9.00
N LYS A 11 -4.13 -30.32 10.05
CA LYS A 11 -4.46 -30.70 11.43
C LYS A 11 -5.97 -30.90 11.62
N LEU A 12 -6.77 -30.01 11.02
CA LEU A 12 -8.24 -30.12 11.02
C LEU A 12 -8.73 -31.18 10.03
N GLY A 13 -8.15 -31.22 8.82
CA GLY A 13 -8.52 -32.19 7.78
C GLY A 13 -8.35 -33.63 8.21
N ASN A 14 -7.32 -33.94 9.00
CA ASN A 14 -7.08 -35.28 9.54
C ASN A 14 -8.19 -35.77 10.50
N GLN A 15 -9.03 -34.86 11.01
CA GLN A 15 -10.16 -35.19 11.88
C GLN A 15 -11.41 -35.55 11.07
N CYS A 16 -11.47 -35.18 9.79
CA CYS A 16 -12.59 -35.43 8.88
C CYS A 16 -12.21 -36.52 7.88
N LYS A 17 -12.84 -37.70 7.97
CA LYS A 17 -12.60 -38.81 7.02
C LYS A 17 -13.64 -38.78 5.90
N GLY A 18 -13.20 -39.13 4.68
CA GLY A 18 -14.09 -39.35 3.53
C GLY A 18 -14.50 -38.08 2.75
N VAL A 19 -13.85 -36.94 3.02
CA VAL A 19 -14.08 -35.72 2.24
C VAL A 19 -13.30 -35.82 0.92
N PRO A 20 -13.94 -35.66 -0.25
CA PRO A 20 -13.24 -35.69 -1.53
C PRO A 20 -12.28 -34.50 -1.65
N GLU A 21 -11.19 -34.69 -2.39
CA GLU A 21 -10.14 -33.67 -2.51
C GLU A 21 -10.66 -32.37 -3.14
N GLU A 22 -11.62 -32.46 -4.06
CA GLU A 22 -12.27 -31.29 -4.68
C GLU A 22 -12.92 -30.37 -3.63
N THR A 23 -13.62 -30.95 -2.64
CA THR A 23 -14.18 -30.18 -1.53
C THR A 23 -13.08 -29.57 -0.66
N LEU A 24 -11.98 -30.29 -0.46
CA LEU A 24 -10.83 -29.76 0.29
C LEU A 24 -10.14 -28.61 -0.45
N VAL A 25 -10.02 -28.70 -1.78
CA VAL A 25 -9.50 -27.63 -2.64
C VAL A 25 -10.39 -26.40 -2.52
N GLY A 26 -11.71 -26.55 -2.66
CA GLY A 26 -12.67 -25.47 -2.48
C GLY A 26 -12.58 -24.82 -1.09
N LEU A 27 -12.53 -25.63 -0.04
CA LEU A 27 -12.40 -25.14 1.34
C LEU A 27 -11.06 -24.42 1.57
N CYS A 28 -9.97 -24.94 0.99
CA CYS A 28 -8.65 -24.34 1.05
C CYS A 28 -8.65 -22.97 0.37
N MET A 29 -9.25 -22.86 -0.82
CA MET A 29 -9.38 -21.61 -1.56
C MET A 29 -10.17 -20.53 -0.81
N VAL A 30 -11.18 -20.92 -0.02
CA VAL A 30 -11.95 -20.00 0.84
C VAL A 30 -11.14 -19.53 2.05
N GLY A 31 -10.27 -20.38 2.61
CA GLY A 31 -9.46 -20.03 3.78
C GLY A 31 -8.18 -19.25 3.45
N LEU A 32 -7.81 -19.11 2.18
CA LEU A 32 -6.70 -18.24 1.76
C LEU A 32 -7.07 -16.76 1.88
N ARG A 33 -6.06 -15.91 2.11
CA ARG A 33 -6.22 -14.46 2.02
C ARG A 33 -6.80 -14.07 0.65
N PRO A 34 -7.77 -13.15 0.56
CA PRO A 34 -8.45 -12.82 -0.69
C PRO A 34 -7.48 -12.37 -1.79
N GLU A 35 -6.47 -11.58 -1.42
CA GLU A 35 -5.40 -11.11 -2.32
C GLU A 35 -4.58 -12.26 -2.94
N ILE A 36 -4.43 -13.37 -2.22
CA ILE A 36 -3.74 -14.57 -2.69
C ILE A 36 -4.72 -15.45 -3.47
N ALA A 37 -5.91 -15.70 -2.90
CA ALA A 37 -6.95 -16.53 -3.48
C ALA A 37 -7.35 -16.05 -4.88
N ALA A 38 -7.49 -14.74 -5.10
CA ALA A 38 -7.81 -14.16 -6.41
C ALA A 38 -6.83 -14.61 -7.49
N VAL A 39 -5.52 -14.56 -7.21
CA VAL A 39 -4.49 -15.00 -8.15
C VAL A 39 -4.50 -16.52 -8.32
N VAL A 40 -4.66 -17.27 -7.22
CA VAL A 40 -4.70 -18.73 -7.30
C VAL A 40 -5.91 -19.21 -8.11
N ARG A 41 -7.06 -18.52 -8.06
CA ARG A 41 -8.27 -18.86 -8.84
C ARG A 41 -8.02 -18.82 -10.34
N VAL A 42 -7.20 -17.88 -10.82
CA VAL A 42 -6.86 -17.76 -12.26
C VAL A 42 -6.20 -19.03 -12.82
N PHE A 43 -5.51 -19.80 -11.98
CA PHE A 43 -4.80 -21.01 -12.39
C PHE A 43 -5.63 -22.28 -12.23
N GLU A 44 -6.90 -22.18 -11.81
CA GLU A 44 -7.84 -23.30 -11.66
C GLU A 44 -7.20 -24.57 -11.06
N PRO A 45 -6.62 -24.49 -9.85
CA PRO A 45 -5.93 -25.64 -9.27
C PRO A 45 -6.91 -26.78 -8.96
N ASP A 46 -6.53 -27.97 -9.39
CA ASP A 46 -7.27 -29.23 -9.24
C ASP A 46 -6.80 -30.08 -8.05
N SER A 47 -5.79 -29.62 -7.32
CA SER A 47 -5.16 -30.37 -6.23
C SER A 47 -4.73 -29.46 -5.09
N LEU A 48 -4.77 -29.96 -3.85
CA LEU A 48 -4.33 -29.21 -2.67
C LEU A 48 -2.88 -28.76 -2.80
N ARG A 49 -2.05 -29.62 -3.42
CA ARG A 49 -0.63 -29.32 -3.67
C ARG A 49 -0.47 -28.11 -4.60
N ALA A 50 -1.28 -28.02 -5.65
CA ALA A 50 -1.25 -26.88 -6.57
C ALA A 50 -1.63 -25.59 -5.86
N VAL A 51 -2.72 -25.61 -5.07
CA VAL A 51 -3.18 -24.46 -4.27
C VAL A 51 -2.06 -23.93 -3.37
N PHE A 52 -1.45 -24.77 -2.54
CA PHE A 52 -0.41 -24.33 -1.60
C PHE A 52 0.87 -23.85 -2.30
N ARG A 53 1.25 -24.47 -3.43
CA ARG A 53 2.40 -24.02 -4.23
C ARG A 53 2.16 -22.61 -4.78
N LEU A 54 1.01 -22.39 -5.41
CA LEU A 54 0.63 -21.10 -5.99
C LEU A 54 0.49 -20.02 -4.91
N ALA A 55 -0.16 -20.36 -3.80
CA ALA A 55 -0.34 -19.47 -2.66
C ALA A 55 1.00 -19.06 -2.04
N GLY A 56 1.94 -20.00 -1.88
CA GLY A 56 3.28 -19.74 -1.36
C GLY A 56 4.08 -18.78 -2.25
N ASN A 57 4.09 -19.03 -3.57
CA ASN A 57 4.74 -18.14 -4.54
C ASN A 57 4.18 -16.70 -4.45
N LYS A 58 2.85 -16.57 -4.31
CA LYS A 58 2.22 -15.25 -4.21
C LYS A 58 2.49 -14.57 -2.86
N GLU A 59 2.57 -15.32 -1.77
CA GLU A 59 2.95 -14.78 -0.47
C GLU A 59 4.38 -14.24 -0.48
N GLU A 60 5.33 -14.95 -1.10
CA GLU A 60 6.71 -14.50 -1.26
C GLU A 60 6.80 -13.21 -2.11
N GLU A 61 6.07 -13.16 -3.22
CA GLU A 61 5.99 -11.96 -4.05
C GLU A 61 5.48 -10.77 -3.24
N LEU A 62 4.36 -10.94 -2.52
CA LEU A 62 3.78 -9.88 -1.67
C LEU A 62 4.71 -9.50 -0.52
N ALA A 63 5.46 -10.44 0.07
CA ALA A 63 6.44 -10.17 1.11
C ALA A 63 7.61 -9.34 0.56
N SER A 64 8.08 -9.65 -0.66
CA SER A 64 9.11 -8.87 -1.35
C SER A 64 8.66 -7.43 -1.57
N TRP A 65 7.44 -7.23 -2.09
CA TRP A 65 6.87 -5.89 -2.28
C TRP A 65 6.70 -5.13 -0.95
N ARG A 66 6.24 -5.79 0.12
CA ARG A 66 6.21 -5.19 1.46
C ARG A 66 7.61 -4.83 1.96
N GLY A 67 8.63 -5.64 1.65
CA GLY A 67 10.02 -5.33 1.97
C GLY A 67 10.59 -4.15 1.17
N VAL A 68 10.12 -3.91 -0.06
CA VAL A 68 10.48 -2.73 -0.85
C VAL A 68 9.82 -1.48 -0.29
N ILE A 69 8.52 -1.51 -0.03
CA ILE A 69 7.76 -0.37 0.50
C ILE A 69 8.16 -0.07 1.96
N GLY A 70 8.33 -1.11 2.78
CA GLY A 70 8.74 -1.02 4.18
C GLY A 70 10.16 -0.49 4.37
N ARG A 71 11.08 -0.73 3.41
CA ARG A 71 12.41 -0.12 3.42
C ARG A 71 12.40 1.39 3.17
N TYR A 72 11.35 1.91 2.53
CA TYR A 72 11.11 3.35 2.38
C TYR A 72 10.29 3.95 3.53
N GLN A 73 9.58 3.13 4.30
CA GLN A 73 8.93 3.50 5.56
C GLN A 73 9.86 3.26 6.75
N LYS A 74 11.07 3.80 6.73
CA LYS A 74 11.83 3.91 7.98
C LYS A 74 11.15 4.98 8.83
N PRO A 75 10.62 4.70 10.03
CA PRO A 75 10.23 5.76 10.92
C PRO A 75 11.51 6.54 11.26
N SER A 76 11.58 7.78 10.79
CA SER A 76 12.45 8.78 11.39
C SER A 76 11.83 9.11 12.75
N GLY A 77 12.14 8.27 13.74
CA GLY A 77 11.76 8.43 15.13
C GLY A 77 12.96 7.99 15.97
N GLY A 78 13.63 8.97 16.59
CA GLY A 78 14.88 8.78 17.32
C GLY A 78 14.75 7.99 18.62
N GLY A 79 15.90 7.66 19.20
CA GLY A 79 15.98 7.17 20.58
C GLY A 79 17.13 6.21 20.87
N SER A 80 18.31 6.80 21.11
CA SER A 80 19.37 6.38 22.04
C SER A 80 19.69 4.88 22.20
N GLY A 81 20.71 4.42 21.49
CA GLY A 81 21.54 3.31 21.93
C GLY A 81 22.60 3.81 22.91
N SER A 82 22.51 3.39 24.17
CA SER A 82 23.51 3.62 25.21
C SER A 82 24.79 2.83 24.89
N GLY A 83 25.84 3.52 24.46
CA GLY A 83 27.21 2.98 24.42
C GLY A 83 28.04 3.65 25.51
N PRO A 84 28.89 2.92 26.26
CA PRO A 84 29.74 3.53 27.26
C PRO A 84 30.98 4.11 26.57
N SER A 85 31.18 5.43 26.62
CA SER A 85 32.46 6.04 26.27
C SER A 85 33.04 6.73 27.50
N SER A 86 34.08 6.11 28.05
CA SER A 86 34.92 6.68 29.11
C SER A 86 35.78 7.82 28.53
N SER A 87 35.73 9.00 29.13
CA SER A 87 36.84 9.97 29.15
C SER A 87 36.65 11.01 30.25
N PRO A 88 37.73 11.54 30.87
CA PRO A 88 37.67 12.28 32.13
C PRO A 88 37.50 13.79 31.94
N GLY A 89 36.90 14.41 32.95
CA GLY A 89 36.42 15.80 32.90
C GLY A 89 37.41 16.88 33.32
N VAL A 90 36.96 18.12 33.11
CA VAL A 90 37.42 19.38 33.72
C VAL A 90 36.21 20.34 33.84
N PRO A 91 36.09 21.19 34.89
CA PRO A 91 34.85 21.92 35.17
C PRO A 91 34.84 23.43 34.82
N ALA A 92 33.61 23.89 34.57
CA ALA A 92 32.99 25.19 34.92
C ALA A 92 33.44 26.51 34.23
N LEU A 93 32.47 27.25 33.66
CA LEU A 93 31.73 28.38 34.26
C LEU A 93 30.82 29.04 33.19
N GLY A 94 29.65 29.56 33.60
CA GLY A 94 28.62 30.22 32.74
C GLY A 94 28.98 31.66 32.28
N PRO A 95 28.03 32.55 31.88
CA PRO A 95 26.64 32.65 32.36
C PRO A 95 25.54 32.90 31.30
N SER A 96 24.32 33.01 31.83
CA SER A 96 22.98 33.10 31.23
C SER A 96 22.62 34.46 30.60
N THR A 97 21.75 34.46 29.59
CA THR A 97 20.80 35.56 29.30
C THR A 97 19.62 35.06 28.43
N GLY A 98 18.41 34.98 29.00
CA GLY A 98 17.19 35.73 28.61
C GLY A 98 16.63 35.35 27.23
N GLY A 99 15.46 34.74 27.04
CA GLY A 99 14.14 35.12 27.56
C GLY A 99 13.25 35.44 26.34
N GLY A 100 12.10 34.78 26.19
CA GLY A 100 11.24 35.04 25.02
C GLY A 100 10.03 34.12 24.88
N VAL A 101 9.14 34.12 25.86
CA VAL A 101 7.75 33.67 25.71
C VAL A 101 6.97 34.75 24.97
N THR A 102 6.28 34.39 23.88
CA THR A 102 5.12 35.17 23.41
C THR A 102 3.97 34.24 23.07
N THR A 103 2.82 34.60 23.62
CA THR A 103 1.54 33.92 23.57
C THR A 103 0.62 34.63 22.57
N GLY A 104 -0.02 33.82 21.71
CA GLY A 104 -1.36 34.04 21.13
C GLY A 104 -1.50 34.91 19.86
N PRO A 105 -2.71 34.99 19.26
CA PRO A 105 -3.89 34.14 19.41
C PRO A 105 -4.39 33.52 18.08
N THR A 106 -5.23 32.51 18.25
CA THR A 106 -6.09 31.87 17.24
C THR A 106 -7.09 32.85 16.61
N THR A 107 -7.18 32.86 15.28
CA THR A 107 -8.42 33.24 14.59
C THR A 107 -8.75 32.22 13.51
N THR A 108 -9.78 31.43 13.82
CA THR A 108 -10.46 30.53 12.89
C THR A 108 -11.21 31.37 11.87
N THR A 109 -10.89 31.23 10.59
CA THR A 109 -11.78 31.64 9.50
C THR A 109 -11.80 30.52 8.48
N ILE A 110 -12.85 29.70 8.56
CA ILE A 110 -13.17 28.67 7.56
C ILE A 110 -13.66 29.40 6.32
N ARG A 111 -12.79 29.55 5.32
CA ARG A 111 -13.21 29.85 3.95
C ARG A 111 -13.30 28.55 3.18
N ALA A 112 -14.51 28.23 2.70
CA ALA A 112 -14.75 27.21 1.70
C ALA A 112 -14.07 27.63 0.39
N GLY A 113 -12.86 27.10 0.17
CA GLY A 113 -12.11 27.22 -1.08
C GLY A 113 -12.15 25.92 -1.87
N PRO A 114 -11.92 25.97 -3.19
CA PRO A 114 -12.03 24.82 -4.09
C PRO A 114 -11.08 23.69 -3.66
N ARG A 115 -11.59 22.46 -3.73
CA ARG A 115 -10.94 21.20 -3.33
C ARG A 115 -9.44 21.23 -3.67
N ALA A 116 -8.62 21.30 -2.63
CA ALA A 116 -7.17 21.25 -2.77
C ALA A 116 -6.78 19.99 -3.56
N PRO A 117 -5.88 20.10 -4.55
CA PRO A 117 -5.39 18.92 -5.26
C PRO A 117 -4.74 17.95 -4.27
N PRO A 118 -4.79 16.63 -4.55
CA PRO A 118 -4.25 15.62 -3.65
C PRO A 118 -2.79 15.97 -3.29
N LYS A 119 -2.54 16.07 -1.98
CA LYS A 119 -1.21 16.38 -1.42
C LYS A 119 -0.22 15.35 -1.94
N GLY A 120 0.63 15.77 -2.88
CA GLY A 120 1.64 14.90 -3.51
C GLY A 120 1.92 15.25 -4.97
N PHE A 121 0.90 15.71 -5.70
CA PHE A 121 1.06 16.13 -7.10
C PHE A 121 0.95 17.65 -7.21
N THR A 122 2.10 18.33 -7.16
CA THR A 122 2.17 19.75 -7.50
C THR A 122 2.17 19.88 -9.01
N ARG A 123 0.99 20.14 -9.60
CA ARG A 123 0.89 20.55 -11.01
C ARG A 123 1.33 22.01 -11.09
N LEU A 124 2.51 22.26 -11.66
CA LEU A 124 2.93 23.61 -11.99
C LEU A 124 2.07 24.14 -13.14
N SER A 125 1.60 25.38 -13.01
CA SER A 125 0.95 26.08 -14.10
C SER A 125 1.95 26.36 -15.25
N PRO A 126 1.48 26.56 -16.49
CA PRO A 126 2.36 26.89 -17.61
C PRO A 126 3.23 28.13 -17.35
N ALA A 127 2.68 29.14 -16.66
CA ALA A 127 3.41 30.34 -16.27
C ALA A 127 4.54 30.05 -15.27
N GLU A 128 4.29 29.19 -14.27
CA GLU A 128 5.31 28.76 -13.30
C GLU A 128 6.40 27.89 -13.94
N ILE A 129 6.04 27.06 -14.92
CA ILE A 129 7.01 26.26 -15.69
C ILE A 129 7.95 27.19 -16.46
N GLU A 130 7.41 28.19 -17.16
CA GLU A 130 8.21 29.13 -17.94
C GLU A 130 9.10 30.01 -17.04
N GLN A 131 8.58 30.43 -15.89
CA GLN A 131 9.37 31.12 -14.87
C GLN A 131 10.52 30.25 -14.36
N LYS A 132 10.27 28.99 -14.02
CA LYS A 132 11.31 28.06 -13.56
C LYS A 132 12.35 27.77 -14.64
N ARG A 133 11.96 27.69 -15.92
CA ARG A 133 12.90 27.60 -17.05
C ARG A 133 13.80 28.82 -17.15
N ARG A 134 13.21 30.02 -17.10
CA ARG A 134 13.95 31.30 -17.18
C ARG A 134 14.92 31.47 -16.01
N GLU A 135 14.52 31.07 -14.83
CA GLU A 135 15.33 31.13 -13.61
C GLU A 135 16.32 29.96 -13.49
N GLY A 136 16.25 28.97 -14.39
CA GLY A 136 17.10 27.78 -14.35
C GLY A 136 16.93 26.96 -13.08
N LYS A 137 15.70 26.87 -12.54
CA LYS A 137 15.37 26.13 -11.31
C LYS A 137 14.79 24.76 -11.61
N CYS A 138 14.95 23.84 -10.68
CA CYS A 138 14.33 22.52 -10.76
C CYS A 138 12.79 22.64 -10.80
N PHE A 139 12.10 21.74 -11.51
CA PHE A 139 10.63 21.72 -11.47
C PHE A 139 10.08 21.16 -10.16
N SER A 140 10.84 20.30 -9.48
CA SER A 140 10.39 19.60 -8.26
C SER A 140 10.75 20.31 -6.95
N CYS A 141 11.80 21.13 -6.94
CA CYS A 141 12.23 21.99 -5.83
C CYS A 141 12.58 23.40 -6.33
N ASP A 142 12.99 24.33 -5.47
CA ASP A 142 13.26 25.73 -5.85
C ASP A 142 14.76 26.05 -5.98
N GLU A 143 15.59 25.01 -6.12
CA GLU A 143 17.05 25.09 -6.28
C GLU A 143 17.46 25.18 -7.76
N ARG A 144 18.69 25.67 -8.02
CA ARG A 144 19.26 25.74 -9.38
C ARG A 144 19.38 24.34 -9.98
N PHE A 145 18.91 24.19 -11.21
CA PHE A 145 18.99 22.94 -11.96
C PHE A 145 20.35 22.82 -12.65
N THR A 146 21.10 21.79 -12.29
CA THR A 146 22.36 21.40 -12.94
C THR A 146 22.26 19.97 -13.46
N PHE A 147 23.11 19.62 -14.42
CA PHE A 147 23.19 18.23 -14.89
C PHE A 147 23.57 17.32 -13.71
N GLY A 148 22.72 16.33 -13.40
CA GLY A 148 22.87 15.47 -12.22
C GLY A 148 22.26 16.02 -10.92
N HIS A 149 21.43 17.06 -10.98
CA HIS A 149 20.75 17.63 -9.81
C HIS A 149 19.91 16.57 -9.05
N LYS A 150 20.15 16.47 -7.74
CA LYS A 150 19.34 15.67 -6.80
C LYS A 150 18.69 16.63 -5.82
N CYS A 151 17.36 16.73 -5.85
CA CYS A 151 16.64 17.61 -4.91
C CYS A 151 16.91 17.18 -3.47
N GLY A 152 17.18 18.14 -2.57
CA GLY A 152 17.44 17.85 -1.15
C GLY A 152 16.28 17.15 -0.42
N LYS A 153 15.06 17.25 -0.95
CA LYS A 153 13.87 16.52 -0.47
C LYS A 153 13.37 15.57 -1.57
N PRO A 154 13.89 14.32 -1.64
CA PRO A 154 13.39 13.34 -2.59
C PRO A 154 11.91 13.03 -2.29
N LYS A 155 11.03 13.29 -3.26
CA LYS A 155 9.61 12.88 -3.17
C LYS A 155 9.47 11.49 -3.78
N LEU A 156 9.12 10.51 -2.96
CA LEU A 156 8.78 9.17 -3.43
C LEU A 156 7.33 9.16 -3.91
N MET A 157 7.10 8.70 -5.14
CA MET A 157 5.75 8.49 -5.68
C MET A 157 5.52 6.97 -5.81
N PHE A 158 4.42 6.48 -5.24
CA PHE A 158 3.97 5.10 -5.41
C PHE A 158 2.91 5.05 -6.50
N LEU A 159 3.12 4.21 -7.51
CA LEU A 159 2.05 3.82 -8.43
C LEU A 159 1.32 2.65 -7.78
N VAL A 160 0.12 2.91 -7.25
CA VAL A 160 -0.76 1.87 -6.72
C VAL A 160 -1.71 1.46 -7.84
N GLY A 161 -1.49 0.26 -8.39
CA GLY A 161 -2.46 -0.36 -9.29
C GLY A 161 -3.64 -0.88 -8.47
N ARG A 162 -4.85 -0.38 -8.76
CA ARG A 162 -6.08 -1.00 -8.29
C ARG A 162 -6.57 -1.91 -9.43
N TRP A 163 -6.66 -3.20 -9.15
CA TRP A 163 -7.44 -4.11 -9.99
C TRP A 163 -8.90 -3.82 -9.64
N GLU A 164 -9.67 -3.30 -10.59
CA GLU A 164 -11.11 -3.16 -10.42
C GLU A 164 -11.70 -4.53 -10.70
N ASP A 165 -12.24 -5.18 -9.66
CA ASP A 165 -13.11 -6.34 -9.81
C ASP A 165 -14.33 -5.87 -10.61
N GLU A 166 -14.41 -6.22 -11.89
CA GLU A 166 -15.66 -6.13 -12.65
C GLU A 166 -16.68 -7.03 -11.94
N ALA A 167 -17.54 -6.40 -11.14
CA ALA A 167 -18.71 -7.06 -10.59
C ALA A 167 -19.63 -7.40 -11.76
N GLU A 168 -19.65 -8.68 -12.10
CA GLU A 168 -20.60 -9.30 -13.00
C GLU A 168 -22.01 -9.18 -12.37
N ASP A 169 -22.77 -8.19 -12.82
CA ASP A 169 -24.20 -8.08 -12.54
C ASP A 169 -24.94 -9.22 -13.29
N GLU A 170 -25.16 -10.34 -12.62
CA GLU A 170 -26.21 -11.30 -13.00
C GLU A 170 -27.59 -10.69 -12.71
N VAL A 171 -28.38 -10.44 -13.76
CA VAL A 171 -29.83 -10.22 -13.63
C VAL A 171 -30.59 -11.07 -14.66
N THR A 172 -30.96 -12.26 -14.18
CA THR A 172 -32.22 -13.01 -14.32
C THR A 172 -32.82 -13.27 -15.71
N GLU A 173 -32.86 -14.56 -16.05
CA GLU A 173 -33.75 -15.19 -17.02
C GLU A 173 -35.23 -14.94 -16.68
N ASP A 174 -36.00 -14.31 -17.57
CA ASP A 174 -37.47 -14.38 -17.57
C ASP A 174 -37.91 -15.46 -18.57
N SER A 175 -38.21 -16.64 -18.04
CA SER A 175 -38.86 -17.72 -18.77
C SER A 175 -40.38 -17.50 -18.80
N GLY A 176 -40.85 -16.74 -19.80
CA GLY A 176 -42.26 -16.67 -20.17
C GLY A 176 -42.62 -17.68 -21.27
N ALA A 177 -42.85 -18.94 -20.91
CA ALA A 177 -43.42 -19.94 -21.82
C ALA A 177 -44.94 -19.70 -22.00
N GLY A 178 -45.32 -19.07 -23.11
CA GLY A 178 -46.70 -18.95 -23.58
C GLY A 178 -46.81 -19.46 -25.02
N ARG A 179 -47.21 -20.73 -25.15
CA ARG A 179 -47.44 -21.46 -26.39
C ARG A 179 -48.88 -21.18 -26.87
N GLU A 180 -49.07 -20.66 -28.09
CA GLU A 180 -49.97 -21.25 -29.10
C GLU A 180 -49.82 -20.59 -30.48
N LYS A 181 -49.84 -21.42 -31.53
CA LYS A 181 -49.65 -21.05 -32.94
C LYS A 181 -51.01 -20.76 -33.61
N PRO A 182 -51.03 -20.12 -34.79
CA PRO A 182 -52.22 -19.58 -35.45
C PRO A 182 -52.94 -20.61 -36.34
N GLN A 183 -54.25 -20.40 -36.55
CA GLN A 183 -55.06 -20.56 -37.80
C GLN A 183 -56.53 -20.95 -37.48
N PRO A 184 -57.51 -20.80 -38.42
CA PRO A 184 -57.42 -20.57 -39.87
C PRO A 184 -57.71 -19.15 -40.36
#